data_AF-A0A3D4FVN3-F1
#
_entry.id   AF-A0A3D4FVN3-F1
#
_cell.length_a   1.000
_cell.length_b   1.000
_cell.length_c   1.000
_cell.angle_alpha   90.00
_cell.angle_beta   90.00
_cell.angle_gamma   90.00
#
_symmetry.space_group_name_H-M   'P 1'
#
loop_
_entity.id
_entity.type
_entity.pdbx_description
1 polymer ?
#
loop_
_entity_poly.entity_id
_entity_poly.type
_entity_poly.pdbx_seq_one_letter_code
_entity_poly.pdbx_strand_id
1 'polypeptide(L)'
;AALLDEMCDRYGPIPASVATLVGYGRVRLLADRLGVETIDRDAHLLVLKFRSTTAVDPTRLMRFVERRSGVSLKPPSIMTVDLRDVSQRTSERQESWWTTRAHTAEVRGGFSRADYQKAERSREGPTQLLARVGDLLVELCGMEAIES
;
A
#
# COMPACT_ATOMS: atom_id res chain seq x y z
N ALA A 1 6.36 -18.59 -1.25
CA ALA A 1 7.63 -19.13 -0.74
C ALA A 1 8.38 -19.81 -1.87
N ALA A 2 7.83 -20.88 -2.48
CA ALA A 2 8.49 -21.69 -3.51
C ALA A 2 9.34 -20.97 -4.58
N LEU A 3 8.85 -19.87 -5.19
CA LEU A 3 9.61 -19.17 -6.24
C LEU A 3 10.91 -18.55 -5.74
N LEU A 4 10.90 -17.85 -4.60
CA LEU A 4 12.10 -17.19 -4.08
C LEU A 4 13.10 -18.23 -3.57
N ASP A 5 12.61 -19.29 -2.95
CA ASP A 5 13.45 -20.39 -2.46
C ASP A 5 14.14 -21.10 -3.64
N GLU A 6 13.42 -21.38 -4.73
CA GLU A 6 13.98 -21.95 -5.96
C GLU A 6 15.01 -21.01 -6.63
N MET A 7 14.75 -19.70 -6.63
CA MET A 7 15.72 -18.73 -7.14
C MET A 7 16.98 -18.67 -6.27
N CYS A 8 16.83 -18.74 -4.95
CA CYS A 8 17.96 -18.76 -4.02
C CYS A 8 18.82 -20.01 -4.21
N ASP A 9 18.18 -21.17 -4.35
CA ASP A 9 18.83 -22.46 -4.56
C ASP A 9 19.63 -22.50 -5.87
N ARG A 10 19.07 -21.93 -6.96
CA ARG A 10 19.72 -21.94 -8.29
C ARG A 10 20.75 -20.83 -8.51
N TYR A 11 20.55 -19.66 -7.90
CA TYR A 11 21.30 -18.45 -8.23
C TYR A 11 21.99 -17.80 -7.02
N GLY A 12 21.83 -18.36 -5.81
CA GLY A 12 22.38 -17.81 -4.58
C GLY A 12 21.54 -16.66 -3.99
N PRO A 13 22.10 -15.87 -3.05
CA PRO A 13 21.35 -14.87 -2.30
C PRO A 13 20.60 -13.88 -3.21
N ILE A 14 19.30 -13.75 -2.96
CA ILE A 14 18.41 -12.95 -3.80
C ILE A 14 18.68 -11.45 -3.58
N PRO A 15 19.00 -10.68 -4.64
CA PRO A 15 19.12 -9.24 -4.52
C PRO A 15 17.79 -8.59 -4.10
N ALA A 16 17.85 -7.52 -3.29
CA ALA A 16 16.66 -6.81 -2.81
C ALA A 16 15.75 -6.30 -3.94
N SER A 17 16.32 -5.98 -5.11
CA SER A 17 15.58 -5.61 -6.32
C SER A 17 14.69 -6.74 -6.85
N VAL A 18 15.16 -7.99 -6.80
CA VAL A 18 14.40 -9.17 -7.24
C VAL A 18 13.28 -9.48 -6.25
N ALA A 19 13.54 -9.39 -4.95
CA ALA A 19 12.50 -9.51 -3.92
C ALA A 19 11.39 -8.46 -4.10
N THR A 20 11.79 -7.22 -4.44
CA THR A 20 10.85 -6.13 -4.77
C THR A 20 10.04 -6.45 -6.02
N LEU A 21 10.67 -7.00 -7.06
CA LEU A 21 9.99 -7.40 -8.30
C LEU A 21 8.94 -8.50 -8.07
N VAL A 22 9.25 -9.49 -7.23
CA VAL A 22 8.28 -10.53 -6.85
C VAL A 22 7.10 -9.93 -6.08
N GLY A 23 7.36 -8.99 -5.17
CA GLY A 23 6.32 -8.24 -4.47
C GLY A 23 5.41 -7.47 -5.45
N TYR A 24 6.01 -6.81 -6.45
CA TYR A 24 5.29 -6.12 -7.52
C TYR A 24 4.41 -7.09 -8.32
N GLY A 25 4.95 -8.24 -8.73
CA GLY A 25 4.20 -9.26 -9.46
C GLY A 25 2.98 -9.76 -8.70
N ARG A 26 3.11 -10.01 -7.38
CA ARG A 26 1.97 -10.40 -6.52
C ARG A 26 0.90 -9.31 -6.49
N VAL A 27 1.28 -8.04 -6.27
CA VAL A 27 0.34 -6.91 -6.28
C VAL A 27 -0.36 -6.81 -7.62
N ARG A 28 0.38 -6.93 -8.73
CA ARG A 28 -0.17 -6.85 -10.08
C ARG A 28 -1.23 -7.93 -10.34
N LEU A 29 -0.95 -9.19 -9.98
CA LEU A 29 -1.90 -10.29 -10.17
C LEU A 29 -3.18 -10.10 -9.37
N LEU A 30 -3.08 -9.62 -8.13
CA LEU A 30 -4.25 -9.31 -7.30
C LEU A 30 -5.05 -8.13 -7.87
N ALA A 31 -4.36 -7.09 -8.32
CA ALA A 31 -4.97 -5.91 -8.93
C ALA A 31 -5.77 -6.30 -10.18
N ASP A 32 -5.19 -7.15 -11.03
CA ASP A 32 -5.85 -7.63 -12.25
C ASP A 32 -7.10 -8.46 -11.93
N ARG A 33 -7.07 -9.34 -10.91
CA ARG A 33 -8.25 -10.09 -10.45
C ARG A 33 -9.37 -9.19 -9.94
N LEU A 34 -9.01 -8.15 -9.20
CA LEU A 34 -9.94 -7.14 -8.68
C LEU A 34 -10.40 -6.14 -9.74
N GLY A 35 -10.01 -6.27 -11.01
CA GLY A 35 -10.35 -5.31 -12.06
C GLY A 35 -9.79 -3.90 -11.83
N VAL A 36 -8.71 -3.78 -11.07
CA VAL A 36 -8.01 -2.50 -10.87
C VAL A 36 -7.31 -2.11 -12.18
N GLU A 37 -7.58 -0.89 -12.64
CA GLU A 37 -6.97 -0.26 -13.80
C GLU A 37 -5.64 0.41 -13.42
N THR A 38 -5.62 1.18 -12.32
CA THR A 38 -4.42 1.87 -11.83
C THR A 38 -4.28 1.77 -10.31
N ILE A 39 -3.01 1.71 -9.87
CA ILE A 39 -2.60 1.84 -8.46
C ILE A 39 -1.59 2.98 -8.40
N ASP A 40 -1.98 4.08 -7.79
CA ASP A 40 -1.16 5.27 -7.64
C ASP A 40 -0.90 5.57 -6.16
N ARG A 41 0.32 5.98 -5.84
CA ARG A 41 0.68 6.41 -4.47
C ARG A 41 1.00 7.90 -4.45
N ASP A 42 0.15 8.65 -3.77
CA ASP A 42 0.40 10.05 -3.41
C ASP A 42 0.74 10.17 -1.92
N ALA A 43 2.03 10.26 -1.62
CA ALA A 43 2.57 10.26 -0.26
C ALA A 43 2.07 9.06 0.57
N HIS A 44 1.09 9.25 1.46
CA HIS A 44 0.46 8.20 2.25
C HIS A 44 -0.90 7.74 1.69
N LEU A 45 -1.43 8.41 0.67
CA LEU A 45 -2.69 8.04 0.06
C LEU A 45 -2.43 7.07 -1.10
N LEU A 46 -3.02 5.88 -1.02
CA LEU A 46 -3.10 4.93 -2.12
C LEU A 46 -4.41 5.19 -2.88
N VAL A 47 -4.32 5.40 -4.18
CA VAL A 47 -5.46 5.63 -5.07
C VAL A 47 -5.58 4.41 -6.00
N LEU A 48 -6.71 3.74 -5.91
CA LEU A 48 -7.06 2.56 -6.70
C LEU A 48 -8.19 2.96 -7.64
N LYS A 49 -7.94 2.88 -8.95
CA LYS A 49 -8.97 3.09 -9.97
C LYS A 49 -9.45 1.73 -10.47
N PHE A 50 -10.74 1.46 -10.37
CA PHE A 50 -11.35 0.24 -10.91
C PHE A 50 -11.86 0.47 -12.33
N ARG A 51 -11.85 -0.57 -13.16
CA ARG A 51 -12.52 -0.55 -14.48
C ARG A 51 -14.03 -0.45 -14.28
N SER A 52 -14.75 0.11 -15.25
CA SER A 52 -16.22 0.17 -15.22
C SER A 52 -16.89 -1.22 -15.31
N THR A 53 -16.21 -2.21 -15.88
CA THR A 53 -16.68 -3.60 -16.06
C THR A 53 -16.16 -4.55 -14.99
N THR A 54 -15.67 -4.01 -13.86
CA THR A 54 -14.98 -4.78 -12.81
C THR A 54 -15.92 -5.77 -12.12
N ALA A 55 -15.39 -6.95 -11.76
CA ALA A 55 -16.11 -8.02 -11.06
C ALA A 55 -16.41 -7.73 -9.57
N VAL A 56 -15.83 -6.67 -9.02
CA VAL A 56 -16.00 -6.29 -7.62
C VAL A 56 -17.41 -5.75 -7.41
N ASP A 57 -18.19 -6.47 -6.60
CA ASP A 57 -19.54 -6.08 -6.18
C ASP A 57 -19.53 -4.72 -5.43
N PRO A 58 -20.27 -3.71 -5.92
CA PRO A 58 -20.39 -2.41 -5.26
C PRO A 58 -20.83 -2.49 -3.80
N THR A 59 -21.72 -3.42 -3.46
CA THR A 59 -22.21 -3.58 -2.07
C THR A 59 -21.10 -4.08 -1.14
N ARG A 60 -20.24 -4.99 -1.61
CA ARG A 60 -19.05 -5.44 -0.86
C ARG A 60 -18.04 -4.33 -0.68
N LEU A 61 -17.80 -3.53 -1.72
CA LEU A 61 -16.89 -2.38 -1.64
C LEU A 61 -17.38 -1.34 -0.62
N MET A 62 -18.69 -1.09 -0.57
CA MET A 62 -19.29 -0.26 0.48
C MET A 62 -19.05 -0.84 1.88
N ARG A 63 -19.32 -2.15 2.09
CA ARG A 63 -19.06 -2.80 3.38
C ARG A 63 -17.59 -2.75 3.78
N PHE A 64 -16.66 -2.83 2.83
CA PHE A 64 -15.23 -2.68 3.10
C PHE A 64 -14.90 -1.26 3.57
N VAL A 65 -15.43 -0.24 2.87
CA VAL A 65 -15.26 1.17 3.21
C VAL A 65 -15.85 1.49 4.59
N GLU A 66 -17.05 1.01 4.88
CA GLU A 66 -17.73 1.25 6.17
C GLU A 66 -17.02 0.62 7.37
N ARG A 67 -16.42 -0.56 7.19
CA ARG A 67 -15.71 -1.26 8.27
C ARG A 67 -14.34 -0.68 8.58
N ARG A 68 -13.80 0.20 7.71
CA ARG A 68 -12.41 0.62 7.78
C ARG A 68 -12.27 2.13 7.77
N SER A 69 -11.79 2.67 8.89
CA SER A 69 -11.30 4.04 8.95
C SER A 69 -10.16 4.25 7.96
N GLY A 70 -10.13 5.42 7.31
CA GLY A 70 -9.09 5.75 6.35
C GLY A 70 -9.30 5.16 4.95
N VAL A 71 -10.42 4.50 4.67
CA VAL A 71 -10.83 4.14 3.31
C VAL A 71 -12.01 4.99 2.87
N SER A 72 -11.99 5.46 1.63
CA SER A 72 -13.10 6.18 1.03
C SER A 72 -13.29 5.74 -0.42
N LEU A 73 -14.54 5.55 -0.83
CA LEU A 73 -14.89 5.37 -2.23
C LEU A 73 -15.47 6.66 -2.78
N LYS A 74 -14.87 7.14 -3.87
CA LYS A 74 -15.39 8.24 -4.69
C LYS A 74 -16.00 7.64 -5.97
N PRO A 75 -17.31 7.84 -6.19
CA PRO A 75 -17.93 7.46 -7.45
C PRO A 75 -17.23 8.14 -8.64
N PRO A 76 -17.14 7.50 -9.82
CA PRO A 76 -17.75 6.22 -10.19
C PRO A 76 -16.92 4.96 -9.87
N SER A 77 -15.60 5.07 -9.66
CA SER A 77 -14.74 3.88 -9.56
C SER A 77 -13.39 4.11 -8.86
N ILE A 78 -13.25 5.14 -8.02
CA ILE A 78 -11.99 5.46 -7.35
C ILE A 78 -12.08 5.14 -5.86
N MET A 79 -11.21 4.28 -5.35
CA MET A 79 -11.02 4.06 -3.93
C MET A 79 -9.72 4.69 -3.45
N THR A 80 -9.77 5.42 -2.35
CA THR A 80 -8.60 5.99 -1.70
C THR A 80 -8.40 5.34 -0.35
N VAL A 81 -7.17 4.95 -0.03
CA VAL A 81 -6.78 4.32 1.22
C VAL A 81 -5.66 5.12 1.86
N ASP A 82 -5.82 5.52 3.12
CA ASP A 82 -4.75 6.10 3.93
C ASP A 82 -3.82 5.01 4.47
N LEU A 83 -2.60 4.98 3.92
CA LEU A 83 -1.49 4.16 4.37
C LEU A 83 -0.88 4.65 5.70
N ARG A 84 -1.58 5.42 6.53
CA ARG A 84 -1.24 5.60 7.95
C ARG A 84 -2.16 4.81 8.85
N ASP A 85 -3.42 4.65 8.47
CA ASP A 85 -4.40 3.87 9.22
C ASP A 85 -4.20 2.37 9.04
N VAL A 86 -3.72 1.93 7.86
CA VAL A 86 -3.41 0.51 7.63
C VAL A 86 -2.21 0.01 8.46
N SER A 87 -1.37 0.91 8.98
CA SER A 87 -0.10 0.60 9.69
C SER A 87 -0.25 0.66 11.21
N GLN A 88 -1.30 1.33 11.71
CA GLN A 88 -1.50 1.53 13.15
C GLN A 88 -1.77 0.23 13.93
N ARG A 89 -2.18 -0.87 13.27
CA ARG A 89 -2.31 -2.17 13.95
C ARG A 89 -0.98 -2.88 14.23
N THR A 90 0.14 -2.45 13.65
CA THR A 90 1.46 -3.06 13.87
C THR A 90 2.55 -2.08 14.33
N SER A 91 2.27 -0.77 14.35
CA SER A 91 3.24 0.25 14.76
C SER A 91 2.72 1.11 15.92
N GLU A 92 2.29 0.50 17.02
CA GLU A 92 2.31 1.21 18.29
C GLU A 92 3.78 1.31 18.74
N ARG A 93 4.28 2.55 18.85
CA ARG A 93 5.65 2.97 19.27
C ARG A 93 6.70 3.22 18.18
N GLN A 94 6.45 4.16 17.29
CA GLN A 94 7.59 4.97 16.83
C GLN A 94 7.24 6.45 16.80
N GLU A 95 7.72 7.12 17.84
CA GLU A 95 7.69 8.57 18.00
C GLU A 95 8.27 9.25 16.75
N SER A 96 7.49 10.19 16.23
CA SER A 96 7.78 10.90 14.98
C SER A 96 9.10 11.68 15.08
N TRP A 97 9.97 11.50 14.09
CA TRP A 97 11.20 12.30 13.84
C TRP A 97 10.97 13.82 13.87
N TRP A 98 9.73 14.30 13.67
CA TRP A 98 9.39 15.72 13.80
C TRP A 98 9.39 16.24 15.25
N THR A 99 9.08 15.39 16.24
CA THR A 99 9.15 15.74 17.66
C THR A 99 10.59 15.98 18.10
N THR A 100 11.54 15.20 17.59
CA THR A 100 12.99 15.38 17.83
C THR A 100 13.49 16.73 17.32
N ARG A 101 12.92 17.24 16.21
CA ARG A 101 13.38 18.49 15.59
C ARG A 101 12.76 19.74 16.22
N ALA A 102 11.58 19.63 16.83
CA ALA A 102 10.95 20.74 17.56
C ALA A 102 11.73 21.17 18.83
N HIS A 103 12.63 20.32 19.35
CA HIS A 103 13.51 20.64 20.47
C HIS A 103 14.84 21.31 20.06
N THR A 104 15.14 21.43 18.75
CA THR A 104 16.38 22.06 18.28
C THR A 104 16.09 23.47 17.79
N ALA A 105 16.65 24.48 18.46
CA ALA A 105 16.33 25.91 18.30
C ALA A 105 16.70 26.56 16.94
N GLU A 106 17.06 25.79 15.92
CA GLU A 106 17.47 26.31 14.61
C GLU A 106 16.54 25.84 13.49
N VAL A 107 15.62 26.71 13.07
CA VAL A 107 14.85 26.53 11.84
C VAL A 107 15.71 26.99 10.67
N ARG A 108 16.45 26.09 10.02
CA ARG A 108 17.07 26.37 8.71
C ARG A 108 16.02 26.29 7.61
N GLY A 109 15.93 27.34 6.79
CA GLY A 109 15.14 27.35 5.56
C GLY A 109 15.59 26.24 4.60
N GLY A 110 14.65 25.37 4.23
CA GLY A 110 14.91 24.21 3.38
C GLY A 110 13.69 23.29 3.20
N PHE A 111 12.47 23.82 3.38
CA PHE A 111 11.25 23.03 3.26
C PHE A 111 10.65 23.19 1.84
N SER A 112 10.93 22.24 0.96
CA SER A 112 10.22 22.11 -0.32
C SER A 112 9.13 21.04 -0.20
N ARG A 113 7.96 21.32 -0.80
CA ARG A 113 6.86 20.34 -0.93
C ARG A 113 7.34 19.04 -1.59
N ALA A 114 8.26 19.14 -2.55
CA ALA A 114 8.84 17.97 -3.23
C ALA A 114 9.71 17.12 -2.28
N ASP A 115 10.48 17.76 -1.40
CA ASP A 115 11.32 17.07 -0.42
C ASP A 115 10.46 16.36 0.64
N TYR A 116 9.37 17.00 1.07
CA TYR A 116 8.38 16.37 1.94
C TYR A 116 7.73 15.15 1.29
N GLN A 117 7.30 15.26 0.02
CA GLN A 117 6.70 14.14 -0.72
C GLN A 117 7.70 12.98 -0.91
N LYS A 118 8.97 13.29 -1.20
CA LYS A 118 10.04 12.29 -1.34
C LYS A 118 10.33 11.60 0.00
N ALA A 119 10.43 12.35 1.08
CA ALA A 119 10.66 11.82 2.43
C ALA A 119 9.49 10.92 2.86
N GLU A 120 8.24 11.33 2.61
CA GLU A 120 7.05 10.54 2.98
C GLU A 120 6.93 9.26 2.14
N ARG A 121 7.31 9.30 0.85
CA ARG A 121 7.43 8.09 0.01
C ARG A 121 8.54 7.15 0.49
N SER A 122 9.61 7.69 1.07
CA SER A 122 10.79 6.92 1.53
C SER A 122 10.68 6.45 2.98
N ARG A 123 9.56 6.74 3.64
CA ARG A 123 9.33 6.41 5.05
C ARG A 123 9.22 4.89 5.31
N GLU A 124 8.86 4.14 4.27
CA GLU A 124 8.72 2.69 4.26
C GLU A 124 9.51 2.13 3.06
N GLY A 125 10.25 1.03 3.26
CA GLY A 125 11.00 0.40 2.17
C GLY A 125 10.05 -0.17 1.09
N PRO A 126 10.48 -0.25 -0.19
CA PRO A 126 9.60 -0.66 -1.29
C PRO A 126 9.00 -2.06 -1.09
N THR A 127 9.76 -2.99 -0.51
CA THR A 127 9.29 -4.34 -0.18
C THR A 127 8.15 -4.32 0.84
N GLN A 128 8.27 -3.49 1.88
CA GLN A 128 7.26 -3.41 2.95
C GLN A 128 5.98 -2.74 2.45
N LEU A 129 6.11 -1.68 1.65
CA LEU A 129 4.98 -1.06 0.95
C LEU A 129 4.23 -2.08 0.07
N LEU A 130 4.96 -2.83 -0.77
CA LEU A 130 4.33 -3.81 -1.65
C LEU A 130 3.66 -4.95 -0.88
N ALA A 131 4.26 -5.41 0.22
CA ALA A 131 3.63 -6.39 1.10
C ALA A 131 2.30 -5.86 1.66
N ARG A 132 2.30 -4.63 2.17
CA ARG A 132 1.14 -3.98 2.74
C ARG A 132 0.01 -3.71 1.74
N VAL A 133 0.36 -3.24 0.54
CA VAL A 133 -0.61 -3.11 -0.56
C VAL A 133 -1.14 -4.49 -0.95
N GLY A 134 -0.27 -5.50 -1.02
CA GLY A 134 -0.66 -6.88 -1.30
C GLY A 134 -1.66 -7.43 -0.28
N ASP A 135 -1.45 -7.18 1.02
CA ASP A 135 -2.35 -7.64 2.07
C ASP A 135 -3.70 -6.91 2.02
N LEU A 136 -3.71 -5.62 1.71
CA LEU A 136 -4.94 -4.86 1.46
C LEU A 136 -5.72 -5.42 0.27
N LEU A 137 -5.05 -5.74 -0.84
CA LEU A 137 -5.70 -6.36 -2.00
C LEU A 137 -6.20 -7.78 -1.70
N VAL A 138 -5.46 -8.56 -0.89
CA VAL A 138 -5.94 -9.88 -0.44
C VAL A 138 -7.18 -9.75 0.44
N GLU A 139 -7.23 -8.77 1.35
CA GLU A 139 -8.40 -8.53 2.19
C GLU A 139 -9.63 -8.14 1.34
N LEU A 140 -9.42 -7.28 0.33
CA LEU A 140 -10.45 -6.94 -0.66
C LEU A 140 -10.92 -8.17 -1.44
N CYS A 141 -10.01 -9.04 -1.89
CA CYS A 141 -10.35 -10.32 -2.53
C CYS A 141 -11.04 -11.29 -1.56
N GLY A 142 -10.64 -11.33 -0.29
CA GLY A 142 -11.15 -12.27 0.71
C GLY A 142 -12.62 -12.03 1.04
N MET A 143 -13.13 -10.83 0.80
CA MET A 143 -14.57 -10.55 0.82
C MET A 143 -15.35 -11.24 -0.32
N GLU A 144 -14.67 -11.78 -1.34
CA GLU A 144 -15.31 -12.66 -2.33
C GLU A 144 -15.58 -14.08 -1.78
N ALA A 145 -14.79 -14.55 -0.80
CA ALA A 145 -14.79 -15.94 -0.36
C ALA A 145 -15.66 -16.23 0.88
N ILE A 146 -16.14 -15.20 1.58
CA ILE A 146 -16.91 -15.36 2.85
C ILE A 146 -18.40 -15.65 2.60
N GLU A 147 -18.86 -15.65 1.35
CA GLU A 147 -20.25 -15.94 0.98
C GLU A 147 -20.34 -17.08 -0.07
N SER A 148 -19.70 -18.22 0.20
CA SER A 148 -20.03 -19.53 -0.40
C SER A 148 -20.36 -20.54 0.68
#